data_AF-A0A7V3SUT9-F1
#
_entry.id   AF-A0A7V3SUT9-F1
#
_cell.length_a   1.000
_cell.length_b   1.000
_cell.length_c   1.000
_cell.angle_alpha   90.00
_cell.angle_beta   90.00
_cell.angle_gamma   90.00
#
_symmetry.space_group_name_H-M   'P 1'
#
loop_
_entity.id
_entity.type
_entity.pdbx_description
1 polymer ?
#
loop_
_entity_poly.entity_id
_entity_poly.type
_entity_poly.pdbx_seq_one_letter_code
_entity_poly.pdbx_strand_id
1 'polypeptide(L)'
;MKPINKAMLKNVAQNIGNTLHYSLPIKWDGKQSILEMKEANYPQWKQMEWIGFYFQFLCEQKLSGIMQIPGPQYGNVKFDAYNIIPWDFKAHAMNTSSHQIIVNDSMAIANGIKDFGAVGVILAVGKVEYNDENRTFQKWHEELKGGKSRYEIEREKRGAWSRLRKVSFELKQISFIIITDDVLEKCGAFQRGFRNSNGSPRNEKVLLDLEKLDDEIIHYIDF
;
A
#
# COMPACT_ATOMS: atom_id res chain seq x y z
N MET A 1 23.84 9.54 12.39
CA MET A 1 22.40 9.73 12.16
C MET A 1 22.06 11.20 12.32
N LYS A 2 21.34 11.81 11.36
CA LYS A 2 20.71 13.11 11.62
C LYS A 2 19.50 12.86 12.54
N PRO A 3 19.39 13.51 13.71
CA PRO A 3 18.23 13.36 14.55
C PRO A 3 16.99 13.85 13.80
N ILE A 4 15.95 13.03 13.77
CA ILE A 4 14.67 13.40 13.16
C ILE A 4 13.95 14.40 14.04
N ASN A 5 13.51 15.48 13.42
CA ASN A 5 12.61 16.44 14.07
C ASN A 5 11.17 15.93 13.98
N LYS A 6 10.69 15.27 15.05
CA LYS A 6 9.32 14.75 15.13
C LYS A 6 8.25 15.82 14.90
N ALA A 7 8.47 17.07 15.36
CA ALA A 7 7.53 18.16 15.15
C ALA A 7 7.43 18.54 13.66
N MET A 8 8.56 18.54 12.95
CA MET A 8 8.59 18.80 11.51
C MET A 8 7.86 17.71 10.72
N LEU A 9 8.07 16.43 11.07
CA LEU A 9 7.35 15.31 10.43
C LEU A 9 5.84 15.38 10.69
N LYS A 10 5.44 15.74 11.91
CA LYS A 10 4.02 15.92 12.25
C LYS A 10 3.36 17.03 11.42
N ASN A 11 4.05 18.15 11.21
CA ASN A 11 3.54 19.23 10.36
C ASN A 11 3.40 18.78 8.89
N VAL A 12 4.35 18.00 8.37
CA VAL A 12 4.24 17.42 7.01
C VAL A 12 3.05 16.47 6.93
N ALA A 13 2.89 15.57 7.90
CA ALA A 13 1.77 14.65 7.95
C ALA A 13 0.42 15.37 8.00
N GLN A 14 0.32 16.44 8.79
CA GLN A 14 -0.89 17.29 8.85
C GLN A 14 -1.19 17.99 7.54
N ASN A 15 -0.18 18.53 6.86
CA ASN A 15 -0.37 19.18 5.56
C ASN A 15 -0.86 18.19 4.48
N ILE A 16 -0.24 17.00 4.44
CA ILE A 16 -0.67 15.93 3.54
C ILE A 16 -2.08 15.46 3.91
N GLY A 17 -2.33 15.23 5.20
CA GLY A 17 -3.63 14.82 5.73
C GLY A 17 -4.74 15.77 5.32
N ASN A 18 -4.57 17.08 5.55
CA ASN A 18 -5.54 18.09 5.13
C ASN A 18 -5.80 18.03 3.62
N THR A 19 -4.76 17.91 2.81
CA THR A 19 -4.91 17.80 1.34
C THR A 19 -5.74 16.57 0.97
N LEU A 20 -5.47 15.41 1.56
CA LEU A 20 -6.20 14.17 1.29
C LEU A 20 -7.64 14.21 1.81
N HIS A 21 -7.87 14.77 2.99
CA HIS A 21 -9.20 14.87 3.61
C HIS A 21 -10.21 15.58 2.70
N TYR A 22 -9.79 16.68 2.07
CA TYR A 22 -10.68 17.46 1.20
C TYR A 22 -10.72 16.98 -0.26
N SER A 23 -9.85 16.06 -0.67
CA SER A 23 -9.70 15.69 -2.09
C SER A 23 -10.00 14.24 -2.43
N LEU A 24 -10.05 13.34 -1.44
CA LEU A 24 -10.33 11.93 -1.67
C LEU A 24 -11.84 11.62 -1.60
N PRO A 25 -12.36 10.77 -2.50
CA PRO A 25 -13.69 10.21 -2.33
C PRO A 25 -13.72 9.26 -1.12
N ILE A 26 -14.83 9.24 -0.37
CA ILE A 26 -15.00 8.31 0.77
C ILE A 26 -15.32 6.89 0.28
N LYS A 27 -16.08 6.75 -0.81
CA LYS A 27 -16.49 5.45 -1.37
C LYS A 27 -15.77 5.18 -2.68
N TRP A 28 -15.06 4.06 -2.75
CA TRP A 28 -14.37 3.58 -3.95
C TRP A 28 -15.09 2.33 -4.46
N ASP A 29 -15.79 2.45 -5.59
CA ASP A 29 -16.33 1.30 -6.30
C ASP A 29 -15.23 0.65 -7.13
N GLY A 30 -15.00 -0.65 -6.95
CA GLY A 30 -13.87 -1.33 -7.57
C GLY A 30 -13.93 -1.37 -9.09
N LYS A 31 -15.12 -1.36 -9.71
CA LYS A 31 -15.21 -1.33 -11.18
C LYS A 31 -14.84 0.05 -11.68
N GLN A 32 -15.42 1.09 -11.08
CA GLN A 32 -15.13 2.48 -11.43
C GLN A 32 -13.66 2.81 -11.21
N SER A 33 -13.10 2.47 -10.05
CA SER A 33 -11.68 2.70 -9.73
C SER A 33 -10.72 2.00 -10.70
N ILE A 34 -11.01 0.75 -11.08
CA ILE A 34 -10.19 0.02 -12.06
C ILE A 34 -10.30 0.65 -13.46
N LEU A 35 -11.50 1.07 -13.87
CA LEU A 35 -11.71 1.72 -15.16
C LEU A 35 -11.02 3.10 -15.21
N GLU A 36 -11.12 3.89 -14.15
CA GLU A 36 -10.44 5.19 -14.03
C GLU A 36 -8.92 5.02 -14.14
N MET A 37 -8.33 4.07 -13.40
CA MET A 37 -6.90 3.75 -13.54
C MET A 37 -6.54 3.27 -14.94
N LYS A 38 -7.39 2.45 -15.57
CA LYS A 38 -7.17 1.95 -16.94
C LYS A 38 -7.20 3.08 -17.97
N GLU A 39 -8.18 3.97 -17.89
CA GLU A 39 -8.34 5.14 -18.76
C GLU A 39 -7.16 6.12 -18.62
N ALA A 40 -6.63 6.25 -17.40
CA ALA A 40 -5.41 7.01 -17.11
C ALA A 40 -4.12 6.29 -17.53
N ASN A 41 -4.18 5.09 -18.14
CA ASN A 41 -3.04 4.23 -18.47
C ASN A 41 -2.16 3.87 -17.25
N TYR A 42 -2.74 3.83 -16.05
CA TYR A 42 -2.02 3.52 -14.83
C TYR A 42 -1.65 2.03 -14.76
N PRO A 43 -0.37 1.64 -14.75
CA PRO A 43 0.07 0.27 -15.10
C PRO A 43 -0.48 -0.84 -14.18
N GLN A 44 -0.88 -0.49 -12.95
CA GLN A 44 -1.27 -1.44 -11.92
C GLN A 44 -2.77 -1.77 -11.89
N TRP A 45 -3.59 -1.21 -12.78
CA TRP A 45 -5.05 -1.46 -12.81
C TRP A 45 -5.41 -2.94 -12.92
N LYS A 46 -4.49 -3.77 -13.46
CA LYS A 46 -4.68 -5.22 -13.65
C LYS A 46 -4.48 -6.06 -12.38
N GLN A 47 -3.95 -5.47 -11.31
CA GLN A 47 -3.60 -6.21 -10.09
C GLN A 47 -4.84 -6.48 -9.21
N MET A 48 -4.77 -7.53 -8.37
CA MET A 48 -5.88 -7.85 -7.46
C MET A 48 -5.98 -6.87 -6.29
N GLU A 49 -4.85 -6.29 -5.90
CA GLU A 49 -4.68 -5.28 -4.86
C GLU A 49 -5.09 -3.87 -5.34
N TRP A 50 -6.14 -3.79 -6.16
CA TRP A 50 -6.57 -2.56 -6.83
C TRP A 50 -6.79 -1.40 -5.86
N ILE A 51 -7.24 -1.64 -4.63
CA ILE A 51 -7.47 -0.60 -3.61
C ILE A 51 -6.16 0.12 -3.27
N GLY A 52 -5.07 -0.63 -3.07
CA GLY A 52 -3.77 -0.05 -2.77
C GLY A 52 -3.24 0.78 -3.93
N PHE A 53 -3.38 0.27 -5.16
CA PHE A 53 -2.97 1.00 -6.35
C PHE A 53 -3.86 2.18 -6.70
N TYR A 54 -5.15 2.11 -6.41
CA TYR A 54 -6.08 3.23 -6.58
C TYR A 54 -5.79 4.33 -5.56
N PHE A 55 -5.52 3.97 -4.30
CA PHE A 55 -5.07 4.93 -3.31
C PHE A 55 -3.76 5.62 -3.73
N GLN A 56 -2.78 4.83 -4.20
CA GLN A 56 -1.53 5.37 -4.74
C GLN A 56 -1.80 6.32 -5.92
N PHE A 57 -2.61 5.90 -6.90
CA PHE A 57 -3.01 6.73 -8.04
C PHE A 57 -3.61 8.07 -7.59
N LEU A 58 -4.56 8.05 -6.64
CA LEU A 58 -5.16 9.27 -6.09
C LEU A 58 -4.13 10.16 -5.39
N CYS A 59 -3.27 9.59 -4.53
CA CYS A 59 -2.20 10.33 -3.88
C CYS A 59 -1.24 10.98 -4.88
N GLU A 60 -0.84 10.27 -5.95
CA GLU A 60 0.04 10.81 -6.98
C GLU A 60 -0.59 12.03 -7.67
N GLN A 61 -1.90 11.98 -7.96
CA GLN A 61 -2.61 13.12 -8.55
C GLN A 61 -2.75 14.30 -7.57
N LYS A 62 -3.10 14.03 -6.31
CA LYS A 62 -3.44 15.09 -5.34
C LYS A 62 -2.23 15.68 -4.63
N LEU A 63 -1.13 14.93 -4.50
CA LEU A 63 0.02 15.30 -3.68
C LEU A 63 1.25 15.74 -4.50
N SER A 64 1.19 15.72 -5.83
CA SER A 64 2.31 16.13 -6.71
C SER A 64 2.81 17.56 -6.48
N GLY A 65 1.96 18.45 -5.96
CA GLY A 65 2.34 19.81 -5.58
C GLY A 65 3.02 19.95 -4.22
N ILE A 66 2.96 18.91 -3.37
CA ILE A 66 3.49 18.94 -1.99
C ILE A 66 4.53 17.84 -1.70
N MET A 67 4.63 16.82 -2.55
CA MET A 67 5.60 15.73 -2.44
C MET A 67 6.29 15.51 -3.78
N GLN A 68 7.57 15.15 -3.74
CA GLN A 68 8.24 14.62 -4.91
C GLN A 68 7.70 13.22 -5.18
N ILE A 69 7.20 12.99 -6.40
CA ILE A 69 6.67 11.71 -6.85
C ILE A 69 7.41 11.34 -8.16
N PRO A 70 8.09 10.19 -8.24
CA PRO A 70 8.29 9.21 -7.17
C PRO A 70 9.39 9.63 -6.17
N GLY A 71 9.44 8.93 -5.04
CA GLY A 71 10.50 9.06 -4.03
C GLY A 71 11.83 8.39 -4.42
N PRO A 72 12.79 8.31 -3.47
CA PRO A 72 14.08 7.68 -3.71
C PRO A 72 13.96 6.18 -4.00
N GLN A 73 14.99 5.64 -4.66
CA GLN A 73 15.04 4.24 -5.09
C GLN A 73 16.28 3.54 -4.53
N TYR A 74 16.08 2.32 -4.01
CA TYR A 74 17.13 1.42 -3.53
C TYR A 74 17.01 0.08 -4.24
N GLY A 75 17.99 -0.21 -5.11
CA GLY A 75 17.91 -1.38 -6.00
C GLY A 75 16.67 -1.31 -6.90
N ASN A 76 15.78 -2.30 -6.78
CA ASN A 76 14.53 -2.37 -7.55
C ASN A 76 13.31 -1.78 -6.82
N VAL A 77 13.49 -1.27 -5.60
CA VAL A 77 12.40 -0.75 -4.77
C VAL A 77 12.44 0.77 -4.81
N LYS A 78 11.34 1.36 -5.24
CA LYS A 78 11.15 2.80 -5.32
C LYS A 78 10.04 3.18 -4.36
N PHE A 79 10.30 4.13 -3.47
CA PHE A 79 9.27 4.70 -2.60
C PHE A 79 8.29 5.51 -3.43
N ASP A 80 7.01 5.48 -3.04
CA ASP A 80 5.94 6.14 -3.81
C ASP A 80 6.12 7.66 -3.84
N ALA A 81 6.60 8.27 -2.75
CA ALA A 81 6.83 9.70 -2.66
C ALA A 81 7.98 10.09 -1.71
N TYR A 82 8.36 11.37 -1.74
CA TYR A 82 9.34 11.96 -0.84
C TYR A 82 8.92 13.36 -0.37
N ASN A 83 8.96 13.58 0.94
CA ASN A 83 8.90 14.90 1.58
C ASN A 83 9.57 14.77 2.96
N ILE A 84 10.78 15.33 3.09
CA ILE A 84 11.72 15.18 4.23
C ILE A 84 12.25 13.74 4.40
N ILE A 85 11.35 12.76 4.34
CA ILE A 85 11.62 11.33 4.36
C ILE A 85 10.91 10.65 3.18
N PRO A 86 11.31 9.42 2.82
CA PRO A 86 10.57 8.60 1.86
C PRO A 86 9.22 8.16 2.44
N TRP A 87 8.19 8.11 1.60
CA TRP A 87 6.85 7.66 1.97
C TRP A 87 6.35 6.58 1.01
N ASP A 88 5.71 5.55 1.57
CA ASP A 88 4.89 4.58 0.82
C ASP A 88 3.41 4.83 1.07
N PHE A 89 2.60 4.63 0.02
CA PHE A 89 1.15 4.62 0.11
C PHE A 89 0.67 3.18 0.22
N LYS A 90 -0.20 2.91 1.19
CA LYS A 90 -0.75 1.58 1.44
C LYS A 90 -2.22 1.68 1.78
N ALA A 91 -2.97 0.61 1.52
CA ALA A 91 -4.36 0.49 1.91
C ALA A 91 -4.59 -0.81 2.69
N HIS A 92 -5.42 -0.74 3.74
CA HIS A 92 -5.74 -1.85 4.63
C HIS A 92 -7.25 -1.95 4.86
N ALA A 93 -7.76 -3.19 4.81
CA ALA A 93 -9.17 -3.46 5.07
C ALA A 93 -9.39 -3.61 6.58
N MET A 94 -10.30 -2.84 7.16
CA MET A 94 -10.60 -2.87 8.61
C MET A 94 -11.29 -4.16 9.05
N ASN A 95 -12.20 -4.68 8.23
CA ASN A 95 -12.99 -5.87 8.52
C ASN A 95 -12.24 -7.15 8.08
N THR A 96 -11.03 -7.32 8.61
CA THR A 96 -10.16 -8.49 8.43
C THR A 96 -9.74 -9.03 9.79
N SER A 97 -9.34 -10.30 9.86
CA SER A 97 -8.83 -10.90 11.11
C SER A 97 -7.34 -10.64 11.36
N SER A 98 -6.63 -10.02 10.41
CA SER A 98 -5.20 -9.72 10.52
C SER A 98 -4.93 -8.24 10.39
N HIS A 99 -4.44 -7.63 11.46
CA HIS A 99 -4.03 -6.22 11.52
C HIS A 99 -2.57 -6.01 11.10
N GLN A 100 -2.02 -6.96 10.33
CA GLN A 100 -0.65 -6.89 9.84
C GLN A 100 -0.61 -6.30 8.44
N ILE A 101 0.36 -5.42 8.20
CA ILE A 101 0.57 -4.74 6.92
C ILE A 101 1.93 -5.10 6.39
N ILE A 102 1.92 -5.69 5.19
CA ILE A 102 3.15 -5.94 4.43
C ILE A 102 3.53 -4.63 3.75
N VAL A 103 4.69 -4.09 4.10
CA VAL A 103 5.24 -2.88 3.47
C VAL A 103 6.33 -3.25 2.45
N ASN A 104 7.29 -2.37 2.22
CA ASN A 104 8.40 -2.59 1.31
C ASN A 104 9.44 -3.60 1.83
N ASP A 105 10.40 -3.87 0.94
CA ASP A 105 11.59 -4.68 1.18
C ASP A 105 12.38 -4.18 2.40
N SER A 106 12.84 -5.11 3.25
CA SER A 106 13.54 -4.75 4.49
C SER A 106 14.83 -3.97 4.25
N MET A 107 15.58 -4.29 3.19
CA MET A 107 16.81 -3.61 2.84
C MET A 107 16.54 -2.20 2.31
N ALA A 108 15.50 -2.02 1.50
CA ALA A 108 15.11 -0.68 1.03
C ALA A 108 14.66 0.23 2.18
N ILE A 109 13.90 -0.30 3.14
CA ILE A 109 13.49 0.42 4.35
C ILE A 109 14.71 0.78 5.21
N ALA A 110 15.59 -0.19 5.49
CA ALA A 110 16.80 0.06 6.28
C ALA A 110 17.71 1.12 5.64
N ASN A 111 17.88 1.10 4.31
CA ASN A 111 18.65 2.15 3.62
C ASN A 111 17.96 3.51 3.66
N GLY A 112 16.64 3.57 3.52
CA GLY A 112 15.88 4.81 3.68
C GLY A 112 16.02 5.39 5.09
N ILE A 113 15.94 4.54 6.13
CA ILE A 113 16.17 4.95 7.52
C ILE A 113 17.61 5.45 7.71
N LYS A 114 18.60 4.76 7.15
CA LYS A 114 20.00 5.17 7.24
C LYS A 114 20.25 6.56 6.64
N ASP A 115 19.64 6.86 5.49
CA ASP A 115 19.89 8.11 4.75
C ASP A 115 19.06 9.28 5.30
N PHE A 116 17.81 9.03 5.71
CA PHE A 116 16.85 10.08 6.07
C PHE A 116 16.44 10.07 7.55
N GLY A 117 16.89 9.08 8.32
CA GLY A 117 16.57 8.83 9.73
C GLY A 117 15.30 8.00 9.95
N ALA A 118 14.39 7.95 8.97
CA ALA A 118 13.15 7.19 9.00
C ALA A 118 12.56 7.03 7.60
N VAL A 119 11.59 6.13 7.47
CA VAL A 119 10.66 6.07 6.35
C VAL A 119 9.22 6.17 6.87
N GLY A 120 8.32 6.70 6.04
CA GLY A 120 6.92 6.88 6.38
C GLY A 120 6.00 5.95 5.61
N VAL A 121 4.86 5.62 6.21
CA VAL A 121 3.74 4.96 5.54
C VAL A 121 2.50 5.82 5.71
N ILE A 122 1.88 6.20 4.59
CA ILE A 122 0.53 6.77 4.59
C ILE A 122 -0.44 5.63 4.31
N LEU A 123 -1.28 5.33 5.28
CA LEU A 123 -2.13 4.15 5.29
C LEU A 123 -3.60 4.55 5.21
N ALA A 124 -4.24 4.27 4.08
CA ALA A 124 -5.70 4.30 3.96
C ALA A 124 -6.31 3.08 4.65
N VAL A 125 -7.20 3.31 5.61
CA VAL A 125 -7.89 2.28 6.38
C VAL A 125 -9.39 2.41 6.12
N GLY A 126 -10.04 1.31 5.75
CA GLY A 126 -11.44 1.37 5.36
C GLY A 126 -12.14 0.01 5.36
N LYS A 127 -13.48 0.05 5.32
CA LYS A 127 -14.31 -1.16 5.23
C LYS A 127 -14.35 -1.66 3.79
N VAL A 128 -14.36 -2.97 3.61
CA VAL A 128 -14.44 -3.58 2.27
C VAL A 128 -15.61 -4.51 2.16
N GLU A 129 -16.22 -4.53 0.98
CA GLU A 129 -17.13 -5.60 0.59
C GLU A 129 -16.36 -6.62 -0.25
N TYR A 130 -16.63 -7.89 0.01
CA TYR A 130 -16.05 -8.99 -0.75
C TYR A 130 -16.99 -9.41 -1.88
N ASN A 131 -16.38 -9.99 -2.92
CA ASN A 131 -17.07 -10.48 -4.10
C ASN A 131 -18.16 -11.50 -3.75
N ASP A 132 -19.22 -11.53 -4.56
CA ASP A 132 -20.32 -12.48 -4.42
C ASP A 132 -19.90 -13.94 -4.64
N GLU A 133 -20.77 -14.87 -4.27
CA GLU A 133 -20.54 -16.32 -4.40
C GLU A 133 -20.30 -16.76 -5.86
N ASN A 134 -20.94 -16.07 -6.81
CA ASN A 134 -20.80 -16.30 -8.25
C ASN A 134 -19.50 -15.71 -8.83
N ARG A 135 -18.73 -15.00 -7.99
CA ARG A 135 -17.49 -14.29 -8.28
C ARG A 135 -17.63 -13.30 -9.44
N THR A 136 -18.76 -12.59 -9.57
CA THR A 136 -19.03 -11.75 -10.76
C THR A 136 -17.97 -10.67 -10.99
N PHE A 137 -17.48 -10.01 -9.95
CA PHE A 137 -16.43 -9.00 -10.06
C PHE A 137 -15.10 -9.58 -10.56
N GLN A 138 -14.74 -10.76 -10.06
CA GLN A 138 -13.52 -11.45 -10.47
C GLN A 138 -13.57 -11.83 -11.96
N LYS A 139 -14.68 -12.41 -12.42
CA LYS A 139 -14.90 -12.75 -13.84
C LYS A 139 -14.80 -11.53 -14.73
N TRP A 140 -15.51 -10.45 -14.38
CA TRP A 140 -15.46 -9.18 -15.10
C TRP A 140 -14.02 -8.63 -15.21
N HIS A 141 -13.27 -8.59 -14.10
CA HIS A 141 -11.90 -8.06 -14.13
C HIS A 141 -10.93 -9.03 -14.85
N GLU A 142 -11.16 -10.34 -14.82
CA GLU A 142 -10.40 -11.29 -15.64
C GLU A 142 -10.62 -11.06 -17.14
N GLU A 143 -11.86 -10.91 -17.58
CA GLU A 143 -12.20 -10.57 -18.97
C GLU A 143 -11.58 -9.24 -19.39
N LEU A 144 -11.71 -8.22 -18.56
CA LEU A 144 -11.14 -6.88 -18.83
C LEU A 144 -9.63 -6.91 -19.08
N LYS A 145 -8.91 -7.84 -18.42
CA LYS A 145 -7.45 -8.01 -18.55
C LYS A 145 -7.01 -8.85 -19.74
N GLY A 146 -7.95 -9.48 -20.45
CA GLY A 146 -7.65 -10.43 -21.53
C GLY A 146 -7.58 -11.90 -21.07
N GLY A 147 -8.21 -12.23 -19.94
CA GLY A 147 -8.27 -13.58 -19.40
C GLY A 147 -7.19 -13.89 -18.35
N LYS A 148 -7.11 -15.17 -17.97
CA LYS A 148 -6.17 -15.68 -16.97
C LYS A 148 -4.74 -15.72 -17.52
N SER A 149 -3.79 -15.34 -16.68
CA SER A 149 -2.37 -15.57 -16.95
C SER A 149 -2.02 -17.05 -16.89
N ARG A 150 -0.92 -17.44 -17.54
CA ARG A 150 -0.36 -18.80 -17.43
C ARG A 150 -0.14 -19.24 -15.98
N TYR A 151 0.30 -18.31 -15.14
CA TYR A 151 0.51 -18.54 -13.71
C TYR A 151 -0.79 -18.90 -12.97
N GLU A 152 -1.87 -18.17 -13.24
CA GLU A 152 -3.19 -18.44 -12.65
C GLU A 152 -3.72 -19.81 -13.09
N ILE A 153 -3.55 -20.17 -14.37
CA ILE A 153 -3.93 -21.48 -14.90
C ILE A 153 -3.15 -22.61 -14.19
N GLU A 154 -1.84 -22.46 -14.02
CA GLU A 154 -1.01 -23.46 -13.34
C GLU A 154 -1.34 -23.59 -11.84
N ARG A 155 -1.71 -22.48 -11.18
CA ARG A 155 -2.17 -22.48 -9.79
C ARG A 155 -3.48 -23.24 -9.60
N GLU A 156 -4.44 -23.03 -10.49
CA GLU A 156 -5.73 -23.73 -10.48
C GLU A 156 -5.56 -25.23 -10.74
N LYS A 157 -4.69 -25.61 -11.68
CA LYS A 157 -4.34 -27.02 -11.93
C LYS A 157 -3.77 -27.73 -10.69
N ARG A 158 -3.14 -26.99 -9.77
CA ARG A 158 -2.60 -27.51 -8.50
C ARG A 158 -3.62 -27.45 -7.35
N GLY A 159 -4.88 -27.12 -7.64
CA GLY A 159 -5.96 -27.02 -6.64
C GLY A 159 -5.89 -25.78 -5.74
N ALA A 160 -5.04 -24.80 -6.06
CA ALA A 160 -4.95 -23.58 -5.25
C ALA A 160 -6.15 -22.67 -5.50
N TRP A 161 -6.95 -22.44 -4.47
CA TRP A 161 -8.10 -21.54 -4.56
C TRP A 161 -7.68 -20.08 -4.73
N SER A 162 -8.33 -19.39 -5.67
CA SER A 162 -8.16 -17.94 -5.83
C SER A 162 -8.85 -17.20 -4.70
N ARG A 163 -8.14 -16.23 -4.10
CA ARG A 163 -8.65 -15.36 -3.03
C ARG A 163 -9.87 -14.58 -3.52
N LEU A 164 -10.85 -14.37 -2.64
CA LEU A 164 -11.98 -13.49 -2.94
C LEU A 164 -11.46 -12.06 -3.15
N ARG A 165 -11.94 -11.42 -4.23
CA ARG A 165 -11.62 -10.03 -4.53
C ARG A 165 -12.50 -9.10 -3.70
N LYS A 166 -11.99 -7.92 -3.41
CA LYS A 166 -12.76 -6.83 -2.80
C LYS A 166 -13.45 -6.05 -3.91
N VAL A 167 -14.72 -5.74 -3.72
CA VAL A 167 -15.55 -5.06 -4.74
C VAL A 167 -15.70 -3.58 -4.47
N SER A 168 -15.57 -3.17 -3.20
CA SER A 168 -15.64 -1.78 -2.79
C SER A 168 -14.71 -1.52 -1.60
N PHE A 169 -14.38 -0.25 -1.39
CA PHE A 169 -13.64 0.24 -0.23
C PHE A 169 -14.28 1.54 0.24
N GLU A 170 -14.74 1.56 1.49
CA GLU A 170 -15.23 2.77 2.17
C GLU A 170 -14.12 3.27 3.09
N LEU A 171 -13.46 4.35 2.70
CA LEU A 171 -12.42 5.02 3.47
C LEU A 171 -12.98 5.50 4.80
N LYS A 172 -12.26 5.21 5.89
CA LYS A 172 -12.63 5.62 7.25
C LYS A 172 -11.55 6.41 7.93
N GLN A 173 -10.30 6.12 7.63
CA GLN A 173 -9.17 6.78 8.24
C GLN A 173 -7.98 6.81 7.28
N ILE A 174 -7.13 7.84 7.41
CA ILE A 174 -5.76 7.80 6.89
C ILE A 174 -4.81 8.01 8.06
N SER A 175 -3.88 7.07 8.24
CA SER A 175 -2.89 7.09 9.31
C SER A 175 -1.49 7.32 8.76
N PHE A 176 -0.71 8.14 9.45
CA PHE A 176 0.67 8.48 9.10
C PHE A 176 1.61 7.81 10.10
N ILE A 177 2.29 6.76 9.64
CA ILE A 177 3.15 5.92 10.47
C ILE A 177 4.61 6.20 10.13
N ILE A 178 5.47 6.29 11.14
CA ILE A 178 6.91 6.45 10.98
C ILE A 178 7.62 5.16 11.39
N ILE A 179 8.52 4.69 10.54
CA ILE A 179 9.39 3.54 10.80
C ILE A 179 10.83 4.05 10.96
N THR A 180 11.36 3.94 12.18
CA THR A 180 12.77 4.14 12.51
C THR A 180 13.46 2.79 12.69
N ASP A 181 14.78 2.77 12.96
CA ASP A 181 15.50 1.53 13.28
C ASP A 181 14.86 0.78 14.45
N ASP A 182 14.53 1.46 15.55
CA ASP A 182 13.88 0.86 16.73
C ASP A 182 12.53 0.21 16.39
N VAL A 183 11.78 0.79 15.45
CA VAL A 183 10.48 0.24 15.00
C VAL A 183 10.74 -0.96 14.09
N LEU A 184 11.71 -0.86 13.19
CA LEU A 184 12.07 -1.93 12.25
C LEU A 184 12.48 -3.21 12.99
N GLU A 185 13.22 -3.10 14.09
CA GLU A 185 13.62 -4.25 14.93
C GLU A 185 12.43 -4.97 15.58
N LYS A 186 11.33 -4.25 15.85
CA LYS A 186 10.09 -4.82 16.42
C LYS A 186 9.17 -5.43 15.36
N CYS A 187 9.42 -5.15 14.08
CA CYS A 187 8.56 -5.61 12.99
C CYS A 187 8.79 -7.10 12.68
N GLY A 188 7.75 -7.75 12.19
CA GLY A 188 7.87 -9.09 11.63
C GLY A 188 8.54 -9.08 10.25
N ALA A 189 8.88 -10.27 9.75
CA ALA A 189 9.33 -10.46 8.38
C ALA A 189 8.30 -11.29 7.59
N PHE A 190 7.95 -10.82 6.39
CA PHE A 190 7.13 -11.55 5.43
C PHE A 190 7.98 -12.03 4.26
N GLN A 191 7.61 -13.16 3.64
CA GLN A 191 8.30 -13.74 2.49
C GLN A 191 9.75 -14.22 2.71
N ARG A 192 10.22 -14.29 3.96
CA ARG A 192 11.50 -14.93 4.28
C ARG A 192 11.50 -16.38 3.80
N GLY A 193 12.46 -16.72 2.94
CA GLY A 193 12.60 -18.07 2.35
C GLY A 193 11.68 -18.37 1.15
N PHE A 194 10.91 -17.38 0.66
CA PHE A 194 10.05 -17.58 -0.52
C PHE A 194 10.88 -17.50 -1.82
N ARG A 195 10.30 -17.96 -2.93
CA ARG A 195 10.90 -17.87 -4.27
C ARG A 195 10.02 -17.10 -5.25
N ASN A 196 10.65 -16.41 -6.20
CA ASN A 196 9.99 -15.78 -7.33
C ASN A 196 9.56 -16.82 -8.37
N SER A 197 8.79 -16.41 -9.38
CA SER A 197 8.31 -17.29 -10.46
C SER A 197 9.45 -17.91 -11.29
N ASN A 198 10.62 -17.27 -11.33
CA ASN A 198 11.85 -17.77 -11.94
C ASN A 198 12.72 -18.62 -10.97
N GLY A 199 12.22 -18.92 -9.77
CA GLY A 199 12.91 -19.74 -8.78
C GLY A 199 13.97 -19.01 -7.94
N SER A 200 14.27 -17.73 -8.20
CA SER A 200 15.22 -16.96 -7.38
C SER A 200 14.66 -16.69 -5.99
N PRO A 201 15.51 -16.54 -4.96
CA PRO A 201 15.06 -16.10 -3.64
C PRO A 201 14.29 -14.79 -3.74
N ARG A 202 13.18 -14.72 -3.01
CA ARG A 202 12.39 -13.51 -2.88
C ARG A 202 12.87 -12.73 -1.67
N ASN A 203 13.06 -11.42 -1.85
CA ASN A 203 13.45 -10.59 -0.73
C ASN A 203 12.35 -10.55 0.33
N GLU A 204 12.78 -10.51 1.59
CA GLU A 204 11.88 -10.36 2.71
C GLU A 204 11.30 -8.93 2.75
N LYS A 205 10.07 -8.83 3.24
CA LYS A 205 9.36 -7.57 3.43
C LYS A 205 9.13 -7.33 4.90
N VAL A 206 9.06 -6.06 5.30
CA VAL A 206 8.70 -5.70 6.67
C VAL A 206 7.20 -5.92 6.87
N LEU A 207 6.84 -6.50 8.01
CA LEU A 207 5.47 -6.76 8.44
C LEU A 207 5.18 -5.89 9.66
N LEU A 208 4.46 -4.79 9.45
CA LEU A 208 3.97 -3.92 10.53
C LEU A 208 2.76 -4.56 11.19
N ASP A 209 2.64 -4.38 12.50
CA ASP A 209 1.52 -4.88 13.29
C ASP A 209 0.79 -3.68 13.92
N LEU A 210 -0.39 -3.34 13.39
CA LEU A 210 -1.10 -2.12 13.79
C LEU A 210 -1.47 -2.11 15.28
N GLU A 211 -1.63 -3.28 15.91
CA GLU A 211 -1.96 -3.38 17.34
C GLU A 211 -0.78 -3.03 18.24
N LYS A 212 0.42 -2.86 17.68
CA LYS A 212 1.65 -2.53 18.40
C LYS A 212 2.20 -1.15 18.03
N LEU A 213 1.45 -0.38 17.23
CA LEU A 213 1.82 0.98 16.85
C LEU A 213 1.03 1.95 17.72
N ASP A 214 1.73 2.64 18.62
CA ASP A 214 1.15 3.74 19.39
C ASP A 214 1.92 5.02 19.10
N ASP A 215 3.18 5.10 19.52
CA ASP A 215 4.04 6.28 19.35
C ASP A 215 4.51 6.49 17.89
N GLU A 216 4.37 5.46 17.06
CA GLU A 216 4.76 5.48 15.65
C GLU A 216 3.73 6.16 14.74
N ILE A 217 2.47 6.28 15.19
CA ILE A 217 1.42 7.02 14.48
C ILE A 217 1.55 8.50 14.85
N ILE A 218 2.12 9.29 13.95
CA ILE A 218 2.38 10.72 14.22
C ILE A 218 1.18 11.62 13.94
N HIS A 219 0.25 11.16 13.12
CA HIS A 219 -0.99 11.85 12.76
C HIS A 219 -1.99 10.87 12.14
N TYR A 220 -3.28 11.18 12.24
CA TYR A 220 -4.33 10.50 11.51
C TYR A 220 -5.48 11.48 11.22
N ILE A 221 -6.29 11.16 10.22
CA ILE A 221 -7.54 11.85 9.89
C ILE A 221 -8.66 10.82 9.69
N ASP A 222 -9.88 11.18 10.08
CA ASP A 222 -11.07 10.32 9.97
C ASP A 222 -12.06 10.87 8.92
N PHE A 223 -12.92 10.00 8.40
CA PHE A 223 -13.92 10.27 7.35
C PHE A 223 -15.32 9.76 7.70
#